data_AF-M2YEX2-F1
#
_entry.id   AF-M2YEX2-F1
#
_cell.length_a   1.000
_cell.length_b   1.000
_cell.length_c   1.000
_cell.angle_alpha   90.00
_cell.angle_beta   90.00
_cell.angle_gamma   90.00
#
_symmetry.space_group_name_H-M   'P 1'
#
loop_
_entity.id
_entity.type
_entity.pdbx_description
1 polymer ?
#
loop_
_entity_poly.entity_id
_entity_poly.type
_entity_poly.pdbx_seq_one_letter_code
_entity_poly.pdbx_strand_id
1 'polypeptide(L)'
;MSKSLALIWIIWAIWSVPEGRPLGTSFALALLTVTVVGILELLTQRMLATSMPNAGRRWASLARRPELHPALRDPVVLRAMVILHPTRKMRVTQLAADLELDRDRAEAVVEALAGQGLVTLRRKIVDGPDRLWASSMGRGQTVLEAHLAAIQRGAE
;
A
#
# COMPACT_ATOMS: atom_id res chain seq x y z
N MET A 1 20.09 -4.35 -2.31
CA MET A 1 20.91 -4.30 -1.07
C MET A 1 20.51 -5.34 -0.01
N SER A 2 19.29 -5.89 0.03
CA SER A 2 18.89 -6.89 1.06
C SER A 2 19.55 -8.27 0.92
N LYS A 3 19.79 -8.74 -0.31
CA LYS A 3 20.37 -10.07 -0.58
C LYS A 3 21.75 -10.28 0.05
N SER A 4 22.55 -9.21 0.11
CA SER A 4 23.90 -9.25 0.68
C SER A 4 23.87 -9.41 2.21
N LEU A 5 22.89 -8.82 2.90
CA LEU A 5 22.75 -8.93 4.36
C LEU A 5 22.26 -10.32 4.79
N ALA A 6 21.32 -10.90 4.04
CA ALA A 6 20.85 -12.26 4.30
C ALA A 6 21.99 -13.29 4.13
N LEU A 7 22.83 -13.14 3.11
CA LEU A 7 23.98 -14.00 2.87
C LEU A 7 25.02 -13.90 4.00
N ILE A 8 25.32 -12.69 4.48
CA ILE A 8 26.25 -12.47 5.61
C ILE A 8 25.72 -13.13 6.88
N TRP A 9 24.42 -13.05 7.14
CA TRP A 9 23.80 -13.71 8.31
C TRP A 9 23.86 -15.23 8.25
N ILE A 10 23.62 -15.83 7.07
CA ILE A 10 23.71 -17.28 6.88
C ILE A 10 25.15 -17.76 7.06
N ILE A 11 26.13 -17.06 6.48
CA ILE A 11 27.56 -17.40 6.61
C ILE A 11 28.01 -17.30 8.06
N TRP A 12 27.63 -16.23 8.76
CA TRP A 12 27.94 -16.06 10.19
C TRP A 12 27.30 -17.17 11.05
N ALA A 13 26.04 -17.52 10.78
CA ALA A 13 25.35 -18.61 11.48
C ALA A 13 26.03 -19.97 11.25
N ILE A 14 26.49 -20.26 10.03
CA ILE A 14 27.23 -21.50 9.70
C ILE A 14 28.59 -21.54 10.41
N TRP A 15 29.34 -20.43 10.41
CA TRP A 15 30.65 -20.33 11.07
C TRP A 15 30.59 -20.35 12.60
N SER A 16 29.44 -19.99 13.18
CA SER A 16 29.23 -20.01 14.64
C SER A 16 28.94 -21.40 15.22
N VAL A 17 28.82 -22.44 14.38
CA VAL A 17 28.58 -23.82 14.83
C VAL A 17 29.92 -24.53 15.05
N PRO A 18 30.33 -24.82 16.30
CA PRO A 18 31.52 -25.62 16.54
C PRO A 18 31.32 -27.04 15.96
N GLU A 19 32.32 -27.50 15.21
CA GLU A 19 32.32 -28.83 14.58
C GLU A 19 31.96 -29.92 15.61
N GLY A 20 30.86 -30.63 15.38
CA GLY A 20 30.44 -31.78 16.18
C GLY A 20 29.25 -31.60 17.14
N ARG A 21 28.55 -30.45 17.16
CA ARG A 21 27.28 -30.31 17.90
C ARG A 21 26.06 -30.31 16.97
N PRO A 22 24.94 -30.97 17.35
CA PRO A 22 23.72 -30.94 16.56
C PRO A 22 23.25 -29.49 16.39
N LEU A 23 22.91 -29.11 15.15
CA LEU A 23 22.39 -27.79 14.82
C LEU A 23 21.26 -27.42 15.80
N GLY A 24 21.54 -26.47 16.69
CA GLY A 24 20.61 -26.08 17.75
C GLY A 24 19.33 -25.46 17.17
N THR A 25 18.29 -25.41 18.00
CA THR A 25 16.99 -24.80 17.66
C THR A 25 17.11 -23.39 17.08
N SER A 26 18.13 -22.63 17.49
CA SER A 26 18.44 -21.29 16.95
C SER A 26 18.85 -21.30 15.46
N PHE A 27 19.59 -22.32 15.01
CA PHE A 27 19.94 -22.45 13.59
C PHE A 27 18.72 -22.85 12.76
N ALA A 28 17.90 -23.79 13.27
CA ALA A 28 16.63 -24.15 12.65
C ALA A 28 15.69 -22.93 12.54
N LEU A 29 15.64 -22.08 13.57
CA LEU A 29 14.85 -20.85 13.56
C LEU A 29 15.38 -19.84 12.53
N ALA A 30 16.70 -19.66 12.43
CA ALA A 30 17.32 -18.78 11.44
C ALA A 30 17.05 -19.26 10.01
N LEU A 31 17.22 -20.57 9.75
CA LEU A 31 16.93 -21.18 8.45
C LEU A 31 15.45 -21.03 8.09
N LEU A 32 14.54 -21.25 9.05
CA LEU A 32 13.10 -21.13 8.85
C LEU A 32 12.72 -19.68 8.57
N THR A 33 13.32 -18.71 9.27
CA THR A 33 13.07 -17.27 9.05
C THR A 33 13.53 -16.85 7.66
N VAL A 34 14.74 -17.24 7.24
CA VAL A 34 15.26 -16.95 5.88
C VAL A 34 14.39 -17.62 4.81
N THR A 35 13.96 -18.86 5.04
CA THR A 35 13.11 -19.60 4.10
C THR A 35 11.73 -18.94 3.96
N VAL A 36 11.12 -18.52 5.07
CA VAL A 36 9.84 -17.80 5.06
C VAL A 36 9.96 -16.46 4.34
N VAL A 37 11.01 -15.68 4.63
CA VAL A 37 11.26 -14.40 3.93
C VAL A 37 11.49 -14.64 2.44
N GLY A 38 12.28 -15.65 2.07
CA GLY A 38 12.54 -16.01 0.68
C GLY A 38 11.27 -16.43 -0.06
N ILE A 39 10.41 -17.26 0.56
CA ILE A 39 9.12 -17.66 0.00
C ILE A 39 8.20 -16.45 -0.17
N LEU A 40 8.15 -15.54 0.82
CA LEU A 40 7.33 -14.35 0.75
C LEU A 40 7.80 -13.39 -0.35
N GLU A 41 9.11 -13.20 -0.51
CA GLU A 41 9.68 -12.42 -1.62
C GLU A 41 9.33 -13.06 -2.97
N LEU A 42 9.42 -14.38 -3.08
CA LEU A 42 9.16 -15.12 -4.32
C LEU A 42 7.67 -15.08 -4.69
N LEU A 43 6.78 -15.19 -3.70
CA LEU A 43 5.33 -15.01 -3.87
C LEU A 43 5.00 -13.57 -4.27
N THR A 44 5.64 -12.59 -3.64
CA THR A 44 5.46 -11.17 -3.95
C THR A 44 5.94 -10.85 -5.37
N GLN A 45 7.12 -11.33 -5.76
CA GLN A 45 7.66 -11.20 -7.12
C GLN A 45 6.77 -11.89 -8.14
N ARG A 46 6.23 -13.08 -7.83
CA ARG A 46 5.33 -13.80 -8.72
C ARG A 46 3.97 -13.12 -8.83
N MET A 47 3.43 -12.57 -7.75
CA MET A 47 2.22 -11.74 -7.77
C MET A 47 2.43 -10.44 -8.56
N LEU A 48 3.57 -9.77 -8.37
CA LEU A 48 3.94 -8.59 -9.15
C LEU A 48 4.13 -8.94 -10.63
N ALA A 49 4.84 -10.02 -10.96
CA ALA A 49 5.08 -10.46 -12.35
C ALA A 49 3.80 -10.91 -13.07
N THR A 50 2.82 -11.45 -12.35
CA THR A 50 1.51 -11.84 -12.93
C THR A 50 0.53 -10.67 -13.00
N SER A 51 0.66 -9.66 -12.15
CA SER A 51 -0.18 -8.44 -12.18
C SER A 51 0.38 -7.32 -13.06
N MET A 52 1.70 -7.26 -13.26
CA MET A 52 2.40 -6.24 -14.06
C MET A 52 2.00 -6.19 -15.54
N PRO A 53 1.76 -7.31 -16.27
CA PRO A 53 1.39 -7.24 -17.69
C PRO A 53 0.04 -6.56 -17.91
N ASN A 54 -0.88 -6.71 -16.95
CA ASN A 54 -2.18 -6.05 -16.98
C ASN A 54 -2.10 -4.63 -16.41
N ALA A 55 -1.27 -4.39 -15.39
CA ALA A 55 -0.99 -3.04 -14.89
C ALA A 55 -0.35 -2.16 -15.96
N GLY A 56 0.62 -2.67 -16.73
CA GLY A 56 1.29 -1.94 -17.81
C GLY A 56 0.35 -1.49 -18.93
N ARG A 57 -0.56 -2.36 -19.41
CA ARG A 57 -1.61 -1.96 -20.36
C ARG A 57 -2.61 -0.97 -19.78
N ARG A 58 -2.95 -1.10 -18.49
CA ARG A 58 -3.82 -0.14 -17.77
C ARG A 58 -3.15 1.22 -17.63
N TRP A 59 -1.87 1.26 -17.26
CA TRP A 59 -1.09 2.48 -17.15
C TRP A 59 -0.87 3.16 -18.51
N ALA A 60 -0.60 2.37 -19.56
CA ALA A 60 -0.46 2.89 -20.93
C ALA A 60 -1.78 3.47 -21.49
N SER A 61 -2.94 2.91 -21.12
CA SER A 61 -4.24 3.46 -21.52
C SER A 61 -4.64 4.69 -20.69
N LEU A 62 -4.24 4.75 -19.41
CA LEU A 62 -4.42 5.93 -18.55
C LEU A 62 -3.53 7.10 -18.93
N ALA A 63 -2.33 6.82 -19.45
CA ALA A 63 -1.42 7.85 -19.96
C ALA A 63 -2.01 8.69 -21.12
N ARG A 64 -3.03 8.17 -21.83
CA ARG A 64 -3.70 8.85 -22.96
C ARG A 64 -4.89 9.73 -22.58
N ARG A 65 -5.30 9.80 -21.30
CA ARG A 65 -6.38 10.68 -20.84
C ARG A 65 -5.81 11.76 -19.93
N PRO A 66 -5.36 12.90 -20.49
CA PRO A 66 -4.64 13.90 -19.73
C PRO A 66 -5.62 14.92 -19.20
N GLU A 67 -6.33 14.60 -18.12
CA GLU A 67 -6.94 15.65 -17.31
C GLU A 67 -6.68 15.36 -15.83
N LEU A 68 -5.95 16.28 -15.19
CA LEU A 68 -5.80 16.29 -13.74
C LEU A 68 -7.20 16.35 -13.14
N HIS A 69 -7.60 15.28 -12.44
CA HIS A 69 -8.90 15.25 -11.78
C HIS A 69 -9.01 16.47 -10.84
N PRO A 70 -10.02 17.34 -11.00
CA PRO A 70 -10.05 18.65 -10.32
C PRO A 70 -10.04 18.51 -8.80
N ALA A 71 -10.70 17.48 -8.26
CA ALA A 71 -10.70 17.20 -6.83
C ALA A 71 -9.32 16.80 -6.26
N LEU A 72 -8.46 16.18 -7.07
CA LEU A 72 -7.12 15.76 -6.65
C LEU A 72 -6.09 16.90 -6.73
N ARG A 73 -6.49 18.09 -7.19
CA ARG A 73 -5.62 19.28 -7.14
C ARG A 73 -5.46 19.82 -5.72
N ASP A 74 -6.41 19.52 -4.84
CA ASP A 74 -6.27 19.83 -3.41
C ASP A 74 -5.28 18.86 -2.77
N PRO A 75 -4.17 19.35 -2.18
CA PRO A 75 -3.15 18.51 -1.54
C PRO A 75 -3.70 17.59 -0.45
N VAL A 76 -4.71 18.06 0.29
CA VAL A 76 -5.35 17.30 1.37
C VAL A 76 -6.12 16.11 0.79
N VAL A 77 -6.88 16.36 -0.27
CA VAL A 77 -7.67 15.33 -0.97
C VAL A 77 -6.76 14.31 -1.65
N LEU A 78 -5.67 14.77 -2.25
CA LEU A 78 -4.65 13.90 -2.83
C LEU A 78 -4.01 13.00 -1.77
N ARG A 79 -3.58 13.57 -0.63
CA ARG A 79 -3.00 12.80 0.49
C ARG A 79 -4.01 11.77 1.02
N ALA A 80 -5.28 12.14 1.16
CA ALA A 80 -6.34 11.22 1.59
C ALA A 80 -6.50 10.04 0.62
N MET A 81 -6.51 10.30 -0.68
CA MET A 81 -6.59 9.26 -1.71
C MET A 81 -5.37 8.35 -1.73
N VAL A 82 -4.16 8.89 -1.53
CA VAL A 82 -2.91 8.11 -1.42
C VAL A 82 -2.94 7.19 -0.21
N ILE A 83 -3.37 7.69 0.96
CA ILE A 83 -3.49 6.89 2.19
C ILE A 83 -4.52 5.77 2.03
N LEU A 84 -5.66 6.06 1.38
CA LEU A 84 -6.73 5.08 1.19
C LEU A 84 -6.40 4.03 0.12
N HIS A 85 -5.57 4.35 -0.87
CA HIS A 85 -5.25 3.49 -2.01
C HIS A 85 -4.73 2.08 -1.65
N PRO A 86 -3.73 1.90 -0.76
CA PRO A 86 -3.25 0.58 -0.38
C PRO A 86 -4.22 -0.17 0.55
N THR A 87 -5.16 0.55 1.18
CA THR A 87 -6.02 -0.03 2.21
C THR A 87 -7.36 -0.48 1.65
N ARG A 88 -7.76 -1.73 1.92
CA ARG A 88 -9.10 -2.20 1.55
C ARG A 88 -10.20 -1.44 2.28
N LYS A 89 -9.96 -1.03 3.54
CA LYS A 89 -10.86 -0.25 4.40
C LYS A 89 -10.05 0.48 5.49
N MET A 90 -10.45 1.71 5.83
CA MET A 90 -9.86 2.49 6.92
C MET A 90 -10.94 3.25 7.69
N ARG A 91 -10.76 3.45 9.00
CA ARG A 91 -11.66 4.30 9.81
C ARG A 91 -11.41 5.77 9.48
N VAL A 92 -12.47 6.58 9.41
CA VAL A 92 -12.32 8.03 9.15
C VAL A 92 -11.56 8.74 10.27
N THR A 93 -11.67 8.29 11.52
CA THR A 93 -10.87 8.84 12.62
C THR A 93 -9.38 8.51 12.52
N GLN A 94 -9.04 7.33 12.01
CA GLN A 94 -7.66 6.98 11.69
C GLN A 94 -7.14 7.84 10.52
N LEU A 95 -7.94 8.00 9.48
CA LEU A 95 -7.59 8.86 8.34
C LEU A 95 -7.41 10.32 8.78
N ALA A 96 -8.26 10.83 9.68
CA ALA A 96 -8.14 12.18 10.23
C ALA A 96 -6.80 12.38 10.95
N ALA A 97 -6.37 11.40 11.75
CA ALA A 97 -5.07 11.41 12.40
C ALA A 97 -3.91 11.41 11.39
N ASP A 98 -3.97 10.56 10.36
CA ASP A 98 -2.93 10.46 9.32
C ASP A 98 -2.85 11.73 8.43
N LEU A 99 -3.95 12.47 8.33
CA LEU A 99 -4.05 13.75 7.63
C LEU A 99 -3.75 14.97 8.51
N GLU A 100 -3.60 14.78 9.83
CA GLU A 100 -3.46 15.86 10.82
C GLU A 100 -4.65 16.86 10.76
N LEU A 101 -5.86 16.33 10.63
CA LEU A 101 -7.10 17.10 10.54
C LEU A 101 -8.08 16.77 11.65
N ASP A 102 -8.97 17.72 11.92
CA ASP A 102 -10.17 17.45 12.72
C ASP A 102 -11.06 16.41 12.03
N ARG A 103 -11.75 15.61 12.85
CA ARG A 103 -12.65 14.55 12.38
C ARG A 103 -13.67 15.06 11.36
N ASP A 104 -14.35 16.17 11.65
CA ASP A 104 -15.41 16.71 10.79
C ASP A 104 -14.86 17.13 9.42
N ARG A 105 -13.62 17.64 9.40
CA ARG A 105 -12.95 18.05 8.18
C ARG A 105 -12.50 16.84 7.35
N ALA A 106 -12.01 15.79 8.00
CA ALA A 106 -11.72 14.52 7.33
C ALA A 106 -13.00 13.85 6.81
N GLU A 107 -14.11 13.88 7.56
CA GLU A 107 -15.41 13.37 7.12
C GLU A 107 -15.89 14.11 5.86
N ALA A 108 -15.85 15.44 5.85
CA ALA A 108 -16.20 16.25 4.68
C ALA A 108 -15.35 15.92 3.43
N VAL A 109 -14.04 15.71 3.60
CA VAL A 109 -13.14 15.30 2.50
C VAL A 109 -13.56 13.93 1.94
N VAL A 110 -13.83 12.96 2.81
CA VAL A 110 -14.20 11.61 2.37
C VAL A 110 -15.60 11.58 1.77
N GLU A 111 -16.55 12.36 2.30
CA GLU A 111 -17.88 12.51 1.73
C GLU A 111 -17.83 13.12 0.32
N ALA A 112 -17.01 14.16 0.12
CA ALA A 112 -16.78 14.73 -1.21
C ALA A 112 -16.19 13.70 -2.19
N LEU A 113 -15.20 12.91 -1.75
CA LEU A 113 -14.62 11.82 -2.54
C LEU A 113 -15.63 10.71 -2.84
N ALA A 114 -16.55 10.43 -1.90
CA ALA A 114 -17.62 9.47 -2.09
C ALA A 114 -18.67 9.95 -3.08
N GLY A 115 -19.06 11.23 -3.02
CA GLY A 115 -19.96 11.87 -3.99
C GLY A 115 -19.42 11.83 -5.43
N GLN A 116 -18.10 11.80 -5.59
CA GLN A 116 -17.43 11.67 -6.89
C GLN A 116 -17.23 10.20 -7.33
N GLY A 117 -17.62 9.23 -6.50
CA GLY A 117 -17.46 7.81 -6.80
C GLY A 117 -16.01 7.32 -6.75
N LEU A 118 -15.14 8.00 -6.00
CA LEU A 118 -13.73 7.61 -5.83
C LEU A 118 -13.55 6.72 -4.59
N VAL A 119 -14.37 6.92 -3.56
CA VAL A 119 -14.32 6.21 -2.27
C VAL A 119 -15.73 5.73 -1.91
N THR A 120 -15.84 4.62 -1.18
CA THR A 120 -17.10 4.21 -0.54
C THR A 120 -17.06 4.49 0.94
N LEU A 121 -18.20 4.98 1.46
CA LEU A 121 -18.43 5.17 2.88
C LEU A 121 -19.36 4.08 3.41
N ARG A 122 -19.03 3.49 4.56
CA ARG A 122 -19.91 2.58 5.28
C ARG A 122 -20.02 2.98 6.75
N ARG A 123 -21.25 3.18 7.21
CA ARG A 123 -21.56 3.33 8.64
C ARG A 123 -21.82 1.95 9.24
N LYS A 124 -21.05 1.56 10.25
CA LYS A 124 -21.29 0.33 11.03
C LYS A 124 -22.00 0.65 12.33
N ILE A 125 -23.06 -0.10 12.63
CA ILE A 125 -23.91 0.14 13.82
C ILE A 125 -23.24 -0.38 15.12
N VAL A 126 -22.33 -1.36 15.01
CA VAL A 126 -21.82 -2.14 16.15
C VAL A 126 -20.58 -1.54 16.84
N ASP A 127 -19.83 -0.66 16.19
CA ASP A 127 -18.45 -0.29 16.61
C ASP A 127 -18.32 1.04 17.43
N GLY A 128 -19.32 1.45 18.22
CA GLY A 128 -19.22 2.65 19.08
C GLY A 128 -19.34 4.00 18.32
N PRO A 129 -18.86 5.15 18.82
CA PRO A 129 -19.03 6.48 18.17
C PRO A 129 -18.21 6.69 16.88
N ASP A 130 -17.25 5.81 16.58
CA ASP A 130 -16.40 5.84 15.39
C ASP A 130 -16.88 4.85 14.32
N ARG A 131 -18.05 5.17 13.76
CA ARG A 131 -18.82 4.28 12.88
C ARG A 131 -18.45 4.36 11.41
N LEU A 132 -17.68 5.37 10.99
CA LEU A 132 -17.51 5.69 9.59
C LEU A 132 -16.22 5.09 9.03
N TRP A 133 -16.38 4.24 8.01
CA TRP A 133 -15.29 3.59 7.30
C TRP A 133 -15.23 4.07 5.86
N ALA A 134 -14.04 4.40 5.40
CA ALA A 134 -13.71 4.78 4.04
C ALA A 134 -13.01 3.63 3.31
N SER A 135 -13.22 3.48 2.01
CA SER A 135 -12.56 2.46 1.21
C SER A 135 -12.41 2.92 -0.23
N SER A 136 -11.19 2.89 -0.78
CA SER A 136 -10.94 3.27 -2.18
C SER A 136 -11.72 2.36 -3.14
N MET A 137 -12.31 2.95 -4.17
CA MET A 137 -12.90 2.19 -5.28
C MET A 137 -11.88 1.92 -6.38
N GLY A 138 -12.09 0.87 -7.19
CA GLY A 138 -11.24 0.60 -8.36
C GLY A 138 -11.17 1.78 -9.34
N ARG A 139 -12.26 2.55 -9.47
CA ARG A 139 -12.29 3.83 -10.20
C ARG A 139 -11.41 4.89 -9.54
N GLY A 140 -11.50 5.06 -8.21
CA GLY A 140 -10.68 6.00 -7.44
C GLY A 140 -9.18 5.71 -7.60
N GLN A 141 -8.81 4.43 -7.51
CA GLN A 141 -7.45 3.98 -7.79
C GLN A 141 -6.98 4.34 -9.20
N THR A 142 -7.81 4.07 -10.21
CA THR A 142 -7.50 4.36 -11.62
C THR A 142 -7.29 5.87 -11.85
N VAL A 143 -8.12 6.70 -11.22
CA VAL A 143 -8.03 8.18 -11.29
C VAL A 143 -6.77 8.69 -10.58
N LEU A 144 -6.42 8.13 -9.42
CA LEU A 144 -5.20 8.49 -8.70
C LEU A 144 -3.94 8.15 -9.51
N GLU A 145 -3.87 6.94 -10.07
CA GLU A 145 -2.75 6.51 -10.92
C GLU A 145 -2.57 7.45 -12.13
N ALA A 146 -3.67 7.82 -12.79
CA ALA A 146 -3.63 8.76 -13.92
C ALA A 146 -3.18 10.18 -13.49
N HIS A 147 -3.63 10.66 -12.34
CA HIS A 147 -3.27 11.98 -11.81
C HIS A 147 -1.77 12.06 -11.47
N LEU A 148 -1.23 11.06 -10.78
CA LEU A 148 0.20 11.01 -10.44
C LEU A 148 1.09 10.93 -11.70
N ALA A 149 0.69 10.13 -12.70
CA ALA A 149 1.39 10.04 -13.98
C ALA A 149 1.34 11.34 -14.80
N ALA A 150 0.34 12.18 -14.59
CA ALA A 150 0.27 13.51 -15.21
C ALA A 150 1.20 14.51 -14.53
N ILE A 151 1.30 14.49 -13.19
CA ILE A 151 2.25 15.33 -12.43
C ILE A 151 3.69 15.02 -12.82
N GLN A 152 4.06 13.73 -12.88
CA GLN A 152 5.42 13.30 -13.21
C GLN A 152 5.89 13.82 -14.58
N ARG A 153 5.00 13.81 -15.59
CA ARG A 153 5.31 14.34 -16.93
C ARG A 153 5.39 15.86 -17.01
N GLY A 154 4.68 16.58 -16.14
CA GLY A 154 4.78 18.04 -16.06
C GLY A 154 6.03 18.54 -15.32
N ALA A 155 6.77 17.64 -14.69
CA ALA A 155 8.02 17.93 -13.99
C ALA A 155 9.27 17.66 -14.86
N GLU A 156 9.10 17.03 -16.03
CA GLU A 156 10.12 16.86 -17.08
C GLU A 156 10.14 18.08 -18.01
#